data_AF-A0A9D8FUT8-F1
#
_entry.id   AF-A0A9D8FUT8-F1
#
_cell.length_a   1.000
_cell.length_b   1.000
_cell.length_c   1.000
_cell.angle_alpha   90.00
_cell.angle_beta   90.00
_cell.angle_gamma   90.00
#
_symmetry.space_group_name_H-M   'P 1'
#
loop_
_entity.id
_entity.type
_entity.pdbx_description
1 polymer ?
#
loop_
_entity_poly.entity_id
_entity_poly.type
_entity_poly.pdbx_seq_one_letter_code
_entity_poly.pdbx_strand_id
1 'polypeptide(L)'
;MLLGTPYYPEHWPKERWETDARLMQEAGLARVRMGEFAWHRMEPTEGRFDFDWLREAIELFGRYGIQTILCTPTPTYPPWLHKMYPDIHQVKSNGQVKEFGQRQDACKNHPGYRRHARRIVQEMLQALGDHPSVLAWQTDNEFGCHGTVRCHCPHCEAAFQSWLRERFAGDIG
;
A
#
# COMPACT_ATOMS: atom_id res chain seq x y z
N MET A 1 -20.55 -19.26 6.92
CA MET A 1 -19.60 -18.28 7.49
C MET A 1 -18.27 -18.46 6.76
N LEU A 2 -17.62 -17.37 6.33
CA LEU A 2 -16.33 -17.43 5.63
C LEU A 2 -15.24 -16.88 6.54
N LEU A 3 -14.12 -17.60 6.62
CA LEU A 3 -12.93 -17.21 7.41
C LEU A 3 -11.77 -16.87 6.47
N GLY A 4 -10.85 -16.05 6.96
CA GLY A 4 -9.65 -15.69 6.22
C GLY A 4 -8.56 -15.15 7.14
N THR A 5 -7.36 -14.95 6.58
CA THR A 5 -6.18 -14.47 7.31
C THR A 5 -5.37 -13.49 6.46
N PRO A 6 -4.70 -12.48 7.04
CA PRO A 6 -3.57 -11.86 6.36
C PRO A 6 -2.45 -12.89 6.15
N TYR A 7 -1.76 -12.81 5.02
CA TYR A 7 -0.60 -13.62 4.69
C TYR A 7 0.44 -12.76 3.97
N TYR A 8 1.72 -13.04 4.24
CA TYR A 8 2.84 -12.25 3.75
C TYR A 8 3.84 -13.16 3.03
N PRO A 9 3.59 -13.54 1.77
CA PRO A 9 4.49 -14.42 1.03
C PRO A 9 5.91 -13.87 0.91
N GLU A 10 6.09 -12.55 1.02
CA GLU A 10 7.37 -11.85 1.06
C GLU A 10 8.22 -12.09 2.29
N HIS A 11 7.66 -12.65 3.36
CA HIS A 11 8.41 -12.97 4.57
C HIS A 11 8.86 -14.44 4.62
N TRP A 12 8.44 -15.27 3.67
CA TRP A 12 8.69 -16.71 3.69
C TRP A 12 9.43 -17.18 2.44
N PRO A 13 10.32 -18.18 2.58
CA PRO A 13 10.88 -18.85 1.42
C PRO A 13 9.77 -19.53 0.62
N LYS A 14 9.91 -19.58 -0.72
CA LYS A 14 8.83 -20.00 -1.63
C LYS A 14 8.37 -21.45 -1.38
N GLU A 15 9.28 -22.31 -0.94
CA GLU A 15 9.03 -23.72 -0.59
C GLU A 15 8.01 -23.85 0.56
N ARG A 16 7.84 -22.79 1.37
CA ARG A 16 6.88 -22.78 2.48
C ARG A 16 5.44 -22.55 2.02
N TRP A 17 5.23 -21.83 0.92
CA TRP A 17 3.91 -21.32 0.54
C TRP A 17 2.89 -22.43 0.32
N GLU A 18 3.27 -23.55 -0.28
CA GLU A 18 2.35 -24.66 -0.56
C GLU A 18 1.91 -25.36 0.74
N THR A 19 2.83 -25.48 1.70
CA THR A 19 2.50 -25.98 3.04
C THR A 19 1.51 -25.05 3.73
N ASP A 20 1.73 -23.74 3.65
CA ASP A 20 0.81 -22.77 4.26
C ASP A 20 -0.57 -22.80 3.59
N ALA A 21 -0.64 -22.84 2.26
CA ALA A 21 -1.92 -22.94 1.53
C ALA A 21 -2.69 -24.21 1.91
N ARG A 22 -2.02 -25.37 2.00
CA ARG A 22 -2.62 -26.63 2.47
C ARG A 22 -3.16 -26.51 3.89
N LEU A 23 -2.36 -25.98 4.83
CA LEU A 23 -2.77 -25.83 6.23
C LEU A 23 -3.95 -24.86 6.38
N MET A 24 -3.97 -23.78 5.60
CA MET A 24 -5.09 -22.82 5.58
C MET A 24 -6.37 -23.47 5.03
N GLN A 25 -6.26 -24.29 3.99
CA GLN A 25 -7.39 -25.07 3.47
C GLN A 25 -7.93 -26.06 4.52
N GLU A 26 -7.05 -26.81 5.18
CA GLU A 26 -7.42 -27.75 6.27
C GLU A 26 -8.10 -27.05 7.45
N ALA A 27 -7.69 -25.81 7.75
CA ALA A 27 -8.31 -24.96 8.76
C ALA A 27 -9.65 -24.33 8.33
N GLY A 28 -10.08 -24.55 7.07
CA GLY A 28 -11.33 -24.00 6.53
C GLY A 28 -11.26 -22.50 6.19
N LEU A 29 -10.05 -21.95 5.97
CA LEU A 29 -9.89 -20.59 5.49
C LEU A 29 -10.20 -20.51 3.99
N ALA A 30 -11.00 -19.54 3.60
CA ALA A 30 -11.42 -19.34 2.20
C ALA A 30 -10.76 -18.11 1.56
N ARG A 31 -10.08 -17.27 2.36
CA ARG A 31 -9.55 -15.97 1.92
C ARG A 31 -8.20 -15.66 2.53
N VAL A 32 -7.32 -15.08 1.72
CA VAL A 32 -6.07 -14.45 2.19
C VAL A 32 -5.98 -13.00 1.78
N ARG A 33 -5.45 -12.15 2.65
CA ARG A 33 -5.10 -10.76 2.33
C ARG A 33 -3.59 -10.61 2.17
N MET A 34 -3.11 -9.98 1.10
CA MET A 34 -1.67 -9.87 0.81
C MET A 34 -1.27 -8.53 0.18
N GLY A 35 0.00 -8.14 0.36
CA GLY A 35 0.68 -7.13 -0.46
C GLY A 35 0.79 -5.71 0.11
N GLU A 36 0.13 -5.38 1.22
CA GLU A 36 0.03 -4.00 1.74
C GLU A 36 1.39 -3.36 2.10
N PHE A 37 2.43 -4.16 2.35
CA PHE A 37 3.75 -3.68 2.73
C PHE A 37 4.85 -4.04 1.71
N ALA A 38 4.46 -4.60 0.57
CA ALA A 38 5.39 -5.22 -0.37
C ALA A 38 5.86 -4.28 -1.50
N TRP A 39 5.67 -2.94 -1.41
CA TRP A 39 6.10 -2.02 -2.47
C TRP A 39 7.59 -2.20 -2.80
N HIS A 40 8.44 -2.31 -1.78
CA HIS A 40 9.88 -2.52 -1.96
C HIS A 40 10.24 -3.79 -2.74
N ARG A 41 9.39 -4.82 -2.71
CA ARG A 41 9.58 -6.06 -3.47
C ARG A 41 8.95 -5.96 -4.86
N MET A 42 7.82 -5.25 -4.97
CA MET A 42 7.12 -5.01 -6.24
C MET A 42 7.84 -4.01 -7.15
N GLU A 43 8.58 -3.06 -6.59
CA GLU A 43 9.34 -2.03 -7.30
C GLU A 43 10.67 -1.77 -6.56
N PRO A 44 11.66 -2.69 -6.64
CA PRO A 44 12.92 -2.57 -5.90
C PRO A 44 13.75 -1.35 -6.30
N THR A 45 13.63 -0.91 -7.55
CA THR A 45 14.17 0.36 -8.05
C THR A 45 13.13 1.07 -8.90
N GLU A 46 13.23 2.40 -9.01
CA GLU A 46 12.23 3.20 -9.70
C GLU A 46 11.94 2.67 -11.12
N GLY A 47 10.68 2.34 -11.40
CA GLY A 47 10.21 1.91 -12.71
C GLY A 47 10.55 0.47 -13.09
N ARG A 48 11.22 -0.29 -12.20
CA ARG A 48 11.44 -1.73 -12.41
C ARG A 48 10.47 -2.52 -11.54
N PHE A 49 9.40 -3.01 -12.17
CA PHE A 49 8.37 -3.76 -11.47
C PHE A 49 8.59 -5.27 -11.54
N ASP A 50 8.33 -5.95 -10.44
CA ASP A 50 8.31 -7.42 -10.33
C ASP A 50 7.05 -7.86 -9.56
N PHE A 51 6.06 -8.35 -10.30
CA PHE A 51 4.82 -8.89 -9.75
C PHE A 51 4.74 -10.42 -9.86
N ASP A 52 5.76 -11.08 -10.40
CA ASP A 52 5.69 -12.51 -10.73
C ASP A 52 5.57 -13.35 -9.47
N TRP A 53 6.37 -13.03 -8.43
CA TRP A 53 6.29 -13.71 -7.14
C TRP A 53 4.89 -13.60 -6.50
N LEU A 54 4.21 -12.46 -6.67
CA LEU A 54 2.89 -12.24 -6.09
C LEU A 54 1.81 -12.95 -6.92
N ARG A 55 1.94 -12.95 -8.25
CA ARG A 55 1.10 -13.74 -9.16
C ARG A 55 1.18 -15.22 -8.80
N GLU A 56 2.38 -15.77 -8.67
CA GLU A 56 2.60 -17.16 -8.29
C GLU A 56 1.96 -17.51 -6.94
N ALA A 57 2.06 -16.61 -5.95
CA ALA A 57 1.38 -16.80 -4.67
C ALA A 57 -0.15 -16.82 -4.84
N ILE A 58 -0.72 -15.86 -5.57
CA ILE A 58 -2.17 -15.81 -5.85
C ILE A 58 -2.65 -17.08 -6.56
N GLU A 59 -1.91 -17.55 -7.58
CA GLU A 59 -2.20 -18.78 -8.31
C GLU A 59 -2.16 -20.00 -7.39
N LEU A 60 -1.13 -20.11 -6.56
CA LEU A 60 -0.99 -21.19 -5.59
C LEU A 60 -2.17 -21.23 -4.62
N PHE A 61 -2.48 -20.13 -3.94
CA PHE A 61 -3.63 -20.08 -3.02
C PHE A 61 -4.95 -20.38 -3.76
N GLY A 62 -5.10 -19.90 -5.00
CA GLY A 62 -6.22 -20.23 -5.87
C GLY A 62 -6.41 -21.72 -6.11
N ARG A 63 -5.32 -22.49 -6.31
CA ARG A 63 -5.38 -23.97 -6.47
C ARG A 63 -5.92 -24.68 -5.23
N TYR A 64 -5.79 -24.08 -4.05
CA TYR A 64 -6.34 -24.58 -2.79
C TYR A 64 -7.77 -24.04 -2.50
N GLY A 65 -8.38 -23.34 -3.46
CA GLY A 65 -9.72 -22.75 -3.29
C GLY A 65 -9.74 -21.51 -2.39
N ILE A 66 -8.58 -20.89 -2.17
CA ILE A 66 -8.43 -19.71 -1.32
C ILE A 66 -8.34 -18.47 -2.19
N GLN A 67 -9.33 -17.58 -2.09
CA GLN A 67 -9.38 -16.34 -2.86
C GLN A 67 -8.52 -15.26 -2.21
N THR A 68 -7.95 -14.37 -3.03
CA THR A 68 -7.07 -13.30 -2.56
C THR A 68 -7.79 -11.95 -2.49
N ILE A 69 -7.56 -11.23 -1.40
CA ILE A 69 -7.82 -9.79 -1.26
C ILE A 69 -6.47 -9.08 -1.41
N LEU A 70 -6.26 -8.36 -2.50
CA LEU A 70 -5.00 -7.64 -2.74
C LEU A 70 -5.02 -6.27 -2.10
N CYS A 71 -3.91 -5.87 -1.48
CA CYS A 71 -3.76 -4.55 -0.89
C CYS A 71 -2.85 -3.67 -1.75
N THR A 72 -3.23 -2.41 -1.94
CA THR A 72 -2.31 -1.43 -2.54
C THR A 72 -1.18 -1.10 -1.53
N PRO A 73 0.10 -1.10 -1.93
CA PRO A 73 1.22 -1.09 -1.00
C PRO A 73 1.63 0.33 -0.55
N THR A 74 0.72 1.28 -0.68
CA THR A 74 0.92 2.70 -0.34
C THR A 74 1.18 3.05 1.13
N PRO A 75 0.94 2.20 2.16
CA PRO A 75 1.30 2.48 3.54
C PRO A 75 2.81 2.61 3.75
N THR A 76 3.62 1.86 3.00
CA THR A 76 5.07 1.78 3.15
C THR A 76 5.73 1.91 1.78
N TYR A 77 6.26 3.10 1.51
CA TYR A 77 6.99 3.36 0.28
C TYR A 77 8.46 2.92 0.39
N PRO A 78 9.11 2.59 -0.74
CA PRO A 78 10.45 2.02 -0.73
C PRO A 78 11.55 3.06 -0.43
N PRO A 79 12.75 2.61 0.01
CA PRO A 79 13.87 3.50 0.33
C PRO A 79 14.32 4.40 -0.83
N TRP A 80 14.18 3.95 -2.08
CA TRP A 80 14.55 4.79 -3.23
C TRP A 80 13.62 6.01 -3.36
N LEU A 81 12.35 5.89 -2.96
CA LEU A 81 11.42 7.01 -3.02
C LEU A 81 11.70 8.02 -1.89
N HIS A 82 12.09 7.54 -0.71
CA HIS A 82 12.63 8.39 0.36
C HIS A 82 13.85 9.19 -0.10
N LYS A 83 14.82 8.52 -0.74
CA LYS A 83 16.04 9.18 -1.27
C LYS A 83 15.71 10.22 -2.35
N MET A 84 14.70 9.95 -3.17
CA MET A 84 14.27 10.85 -4.23
C MET A 84 13.50 12.07 -3.70
N TYR A 85 12.71 11.90 -2.64
CA TYR A 85 11.91 12.94 -2.01
C TYR A 85 12.22 13.02 -0.51
N PRO A 86 13.30 13.70 -0.10
CA PRO A 86 13.60 13.88 1.31
C PRO A 86 12.50 14.62 2.10
N ASP A 87 11.63 15.39 1.42
CA ASP A 87 10.49 16.11 1.99
C ASP A 87 9.16 15.33 1.96
N ILE A 88 9.19 14.04 1.58
CA ILE A 88 7.98 13.20 1.47
C ILE A 88 7.25 13.00 2.80
N HIS A 89 7.95 13.20 3.92
CA HIS A 89 7.49 12.85 5.25
C HIS A 89 6.41 13.80 5.80
N GLN A 90 5.61 13.27 6.71
CA GLN A 90 4.67 14.08 7.48
C GLN A 90 5.38 14.92 8.53
N VAL A 91 4.82 16.10 8.79
CA VAL A 91 5.24 16.99 9.88
C VAL A 91 4.16 16.99 10.96
N LYS A 92 4.56 16.71 12.20
CA LYS A 92 3.69 16.74 13.39
C LYS A 92 3.29 18.18 13.72
N SER A 93 2.28 18.36 14.56
CA SER A 93 1.79 19.70 14.97
C SER A 93 2.82 20.56 15.70
N ASN A 94 3.85 19.94 16.29
CA ASN A 94 4.97 20.62 16.93
C ASN A 94 6.15 20.91 15.96
N GLY A 95 5.95 20.72 14.64
CA GLY A 95 6.98 20.96 13.62
C GLY A 95 7.97 19.80 13.44
N GLN A 96 7.91 18.73 14.25
CA GLN A 96 8.81 17.60 14.09
C GLN A 96 8.45 16.78 12.84
N VAL A 97 9.45 16.53 11.99
CA VAL A 97 9.33 15.63 10.83
C VAL A 97 9.28 14.17 11.29
N LYS A 98 8.41 13.35 10.71
CA LYS A 98 8.42 11.89 10.93
C LYS A 98 9.60 11.25 10.21
N GLU A 99 10.25 10.29 10.86
CA GLU A 99 11.40 9.59 10.31
C GLU A 99 10.98 8.48 9.33
N PHE A 100 11.88 8.18 8.39
CA PHE A 100 11.77 7.02 7.51
C PHE A 100 11.94 5.69 8.28
N GLY A 101 11.41 4.60 7.73
CA GLY A 101 11.53 3.25 8.29
C GLY A 101 10.35 2.81 9.15
N GLN A 102 9.34 3.67 9.29
CA GLN A 102 8.05 3.33 9.87
C GLN A 102 7.03 3.03 8.76
N ARG A 103 5.75 2.97 9.12
CA ARG A 103 4.62 2.96 8.17
C ARG A 103 3.83 4.24 8.26
N GLN A 104 3.21 4.63 7.14
CA GLN A 104 2.34 5.80 7.00
C GLN A 104 3.00 7.15 7.31
N ASP A 105 4.32 7.23 7.24
CA ASP A 105 5.07 8.45 7.50
C ASP A 105 5.11 9.40 6.29
N ALA A 106 4.59 9.03 5.12
CA ALA A 106 4.46 9.94 3.96
C ALA A 106 3.27 10.90 4.09
N CYS A 107 3.48 12.15 3.65
CA CYS A 107 2.44 13.14 3.48
C CYS A 107 1.55 12.81 2.26
N LYS A 108 0.25 12.65 2.49
CA LYS A 108 -0.72 12.30 1.44
C LYS A 108 -1.00 13.47 0.46
N ASN A 109 -0.57 14.69 0.78
CA ASN A 109 -0.61 15.85 -0.11
C ASN A 109 0.68 16.06 -0.92
N HIS A 110 1.74 15.30 -0.62
CA HIS A 110 3.00 15.45 -1.34
C HIS A 110 2.85 14.98 -2.80
N PRO A 111 3.19 15.80 -3.81
CA PRO A 111 2.94 15.49 -5.23
C PRO A 111 3.74 14.29 -5.72
N GLY A 112 4.99 14.14 -5.28
CA GLY A 112 5.82 12.93 -5.52
C GLY A 112 5.14 11.67 -5.02
N TYR A 113 4.80 11.59 -3.73
CA TYR A 113 4.01 10.48 -3.16
C TYR A 113 2.74 10.19 -3.97
N ARG A 114 1.90 11.19 -4.28
CA ARG A 114 0.66 10.95 -5.03
C ARG A 114 0.90 10.38 -6.43
N ARG A 115 1.94 10.86 -7.13
CA ARG A 115 2.32 10.36 -8.45
C ARG A 115 2.76 8.90 -8.38
N HIS A 116 3.67 8.57 -7.45
CA HIS A 116 4.19 7.21 -7.33
C HIS A 116 3.15 6.23 -6.76
N ALA A 117 2.33 6.66 -5.80
CA ALA A 117 1.21 5.87 -5.29
C ALA A 117 0.19 5.55 -6.39
N ARG A 118 -0.09 6.52 -7.28
CA ARG A 118 -0.92 6.26 -8.47
C ARG A 118 -0.25 5.26 -9.40
N ARG A 119 1.04 5.44 -9.71
CA ARG A 119 1.80 4.56 -10.61
C ARG A 119 1.79 3.12 -10.13
N ILE A 120 2.21 2.85 -8.89
CA ILE A 120 2.27 1.47 -8.38
C ILE A 120 0.88 0.79 -8.41
N VAL A 121 -0.19 1.52 -8.09
CA VAL A 121 -1.55 0.97 -8.16
C VAL A 121 -1.96 0.66 -9.59
N GLN A 122 -1.63 1.52 -10.56
CA GLN A 122 -1.90 1.28 -11.97
C GLN A 122 -1.16 0.04 -12.49
N GLU A 123 0.13 -0.09 -12.18
CA GLU A 123 0.96 -1.22 -12.58
C GLU A 123 0.47 -2.53 -11.93
N MET A 124 0.08 -2.50 -10.66
CA MET A 124 -0.54 -3.64 -9.99
C MET A 124 -1.87 -4.05 -10.63
N LEU A 125 -2.73 -3.10 -11.00
CA LEU A 125 -3.99 -3.39 -11.68
C LEU A 125 -3.75 -3.99 -13.06
N GLN A 126 -2.79 -3.47 -13.82
CA GLN A 126 -2.43 -4.03 -15.13
C GLN A 126 -1.87 -5.45 -15.02
N ALA A 127 -1.05 -5.71 -14.00
CA ALA A 127 -0.46 -7.03 -13.81
C ALA A 127 -1.44 -8.05 -13.23
N LEU A 128 -2.21 -7.69 -12.20
CA LEU A 128 -2.93 -8.64 -11.33
C LEU A 128 -4.45 -8.43 -11.32
N GLY A 129 -4.96 -7.35 -11.92
CA GLY A 129 -6.37 -6.94 -11.80
C GLY A 129 -7.37 -7.96 -12.34
N ASP A 130 -7.04 -8.63 -13.44
CA ASP A 130 -7.92 -9.62 -14.09
C ASP A 130 -7.66 -11.06 -13.62
N HIS A 131 -6.83 -11.26 -12.59
CA HIS A 131 -6.50 -12.60 -12.13
C HIS A 131 -7.72 -13.26 -11.45
N PRO A 132 -8.16 -14.47 -11.86
CA PRO A 132 -9.42 -15.06 -11.42
C PRO A 132 -9.50 -15.36 -9.92
N SER A 133 -8.36 -15.58 -9.26
CA SER A 133 -8.30 -15.77 -7.80
C SER A 133 -8.32 -14.46 -6.99
N VAL A 134 -8.28 -13.28 -7.63
CA VAL A 134 -8.39 -11.99 -6.94
C VAL A 134 -9.88 -11.65 -6.78
N LEU A 135 -10.34 -11.63 -5.52
CA LEU A 135 -11.73 -11.38 -5.17
C LEU A 135 -12.01 -9.89 -4.94
N ALA A 136 -11.07 -9.17 -4.32
CA ALA A 136 -11.27 -7.80 -3.89
C ALA A 136 -9.94 -7.06 -3.69
N TRP A 137 -10.05 -5.75 -3.52
CA TRP A 137 -8.93 -4.87 -3.23
C TRP A 137 -9.13 -4.13 -1.89
N GLN A 138 -8.09 -4.05 -1.09
CA GLN A 138 -7.98 -3.16 0.06
C GLN A 138 -7.10 -1.97 -0.32
N THR A 139 -7.60 -0.76 -0.09
CA THR A 139 -6.80 0.46 -0.30
C THR A 139 -5.95 0.74 0.94
N ASP A 140 -4.65 0.91 0.74
CA ASP A 140 -3.67 1.21 1.78
C ASP A 140 -3.78 0.20 2.95
N ASN A 141 -3.49 0.64 4.17
CA ASN A 141 -3.68 -0.14 5.39
C ASN A 141 -3.88 0.84 6.54
N GLU A 142 -5.13 0.95 7.02
CA GLU A 142 -5.53 1.70 8.22
C GLU A 142 -5.25 3.21 8.12
N PHE A 143 -5.81 3.91 7.13
CA PHE A 143 -5.65 5.36 6.98
C PHE A 143 -5.74 6.11 8.32
N GLY A 144 -4.70 6.89 8.65
CA GLY A 144 -4.68 7.70 9.85
C GLY A 144 -4.04 7.06 11.09
N CYS A 145 -3.73 5.76 11.05
CA CYS A 145 -2.99 5.07 12.11
C CYS A 145 -1.72 5.84 12.50
N HIS A 146 -1.31 5.80 13.78
CA HIS A 146 -0.14 6.56 14.29
C HIS A 146 -0.28 8.09 14.18
N GLY A 147 -1.51 8.59 14.25
CA GLY A 147 -1.79 10.02 14.15
C GLY A 147 -1.41 10.61 12.79
N THR A 148 -1.63 9.86 11.71
CA THR A 148 -1.18 10.22 10.35
C THR A 148 -2.25 10.87 9.48
N VAL A 149 -3.44 11.16 10.06
CA VAL A 149 -4.49 11.91 9.37
C VAL A 149 -4.05 13.35 9.11
N ARG A 150 -3.39 13.98 10.10
CA ARG A 150 -3.05 15.40 10.08
C ARG A 150 -1.55 15.58 9.93
N CYS A 151 -1.15 16.29 8.88
CA CYS A 151 0.23 16.66 8.59
C CYS A 151 0.31 18.19 8.43
N HIS A 152 1.39 18.80 8.93
CA HIS A 152 1.59 20.25 8.99
C HIS A 152 2.78 20.70 8.13
N CYS A 153 3.07 19.97 7.04
CA CYS A 153 4.15 20.33 6.12
C CYS A 153 3.67 21.40 5.10
N PRO A 154 4.57 22.04 4.35
CA PRO A 154 4.23 23.07 3.37
C PRO A 154 3.22 22.61 2.29
N HIS A 155 3.27 21.32 1.89
CA HIS A 155 2.29 20.75 0.95
C HIS A 155 0.87 20.74 1.53
N CYS A 156 0.73 20.48 2.84
CA CYS A 156 -0.57 20.52 3.51
C CYS A 156 -1.08 21.94 3.69
N GLU A 157 -0.20 22.90 3.98
CA GLU A 157 -0.56 24.31 4.07
C GLU A 157 -1.12 24.82 2.73
N ALA A 158 -0.40 24.58 1.63
CA ALA A 158 -0.84 24.97 0.30
C ALA A 158 -2.18 24.29 -0.10
N ALA A 159 -2.32 22.98 0.19
CA ALA A 159 -3.54 22.25 -0.07
C ALA A 159 -4.73 22.77 0.77
N PHE A 160 -4.49 23.14 2.03
CA PHE A 160 -5.50 23.70 2.91
C PHE A 160 -5.97 25.08 2.44
N GLN A 161 -5.05 25.97 2.06
CA GLN A 161 -5.40 27.27 1.48
C GLN A 161 -6.24 27.13 0.20
N SER A 162 -5.90 26.14 -0.63
CA SER A 162 -6.64 25.84 -1.87
C SER A 162 -8.05 25.34 -1.55
N TRP A 163 -8.18 24.42 -0.59
CA TRP A 163 -9.47 23.93 -0.12
C TRP A 163 -10.34 25.04 0.49
N LEU A 164 -9.75 25.98 1.25
CA LEU A 164 -10.47 27.14 1.80
C LEU A 164 -10.99 28.05 0.67
N ARG A 165 -10.15 28.36 -0.33
CA ARG A 165 -10.58 29.15 -1.50
C ARG A 165 -11.76 28.51 -2.22
N GLU A 166 -11.74 27.20 -2.42
CA GLU A 166 -12.85 26.46 -3.03
C GLU A 166 -14.10 26.49 -2.16
N ARG A 167 -13.97 26.17 -0.87
CA ARG A 167 -15.09 26.07 0.07
C ARG A 167 -15.82 27.40 0.27
N PHE A 168 -15.08 28.50 0.33
CA PHE A 168 -15.61 29.81 0.65
C PHE A 168 -15.63 30.74 -0.58
N ALA A 169 -15.58 30.19 -1.79
CA ALA A 169 -15.68 30.92 -3.06
C ALA A 169 -14.72 32.12 -3.20
N GLY A 170 -13.55 32.05 -2.55
CA GLY A 170 -12.57 33.12 -2.58
C GLY A 170 -13.00 34.42 -1.89
N ASP A 171 -13.96 34.40 -0.97
CA ASP A 171 -14.51 35.55 -0.22
C ASP A 171 -13.54 36.16 0.82
N ILE A 172 -12.23 36.03 0.58
CA ILE A 172 -11.20 36.80 1.28
C ILE A 172 -10.88 37.98 0.37
N GLY A 173 -11.64 39.06 0.58
CA GLY A 173 -11.27 40.42 0.14
C GLY A 173 -10.19 41.02 1.03
#